data_AF-A0A963XBY4-F1
#
_entry.id   AF-A0A963XBY4-F1
#
_cell.length_a   1.000
_cell.length_b   1.000
_cell.length_c   1.000
_cell.angle_alpha   90.00
_cell.angle_beta   90.00
_cell.angle_gamma   90.00
#
_symmetry.space_group_name_H-M   'P 1'
#
loop_
_entity.id
_entity.type
_entity.pdbx_description
1 polymer ?
#
loop_
_entity_poly.entity_id
_entity_poly.type
_entity_poly.pdbx_seq_one_letter_code
_entity_poly.pdbx_strand_id
1 'polypeptide(L)'
;VFDDGRLRNASYDASEGFGLRAVNGEVSGYAHSTEISESALRRAAETARLAVGSGGGTLAAPPQGTNRKLYTEADPMGDAAFGVKVETLREIDAFARALDPRVVQVSATVAASLQEVFILRPEGGLVSDIRPMSRLNVSVIVEENGRRESGGHGGGGRAGLAGLMLPEHWQSVAREALR
;
A
#
# COMPACT_ATOMS: atom_id res chain seq x y z
N VAL A 1 5.67 0.19 13.23
CA VAL A 1 6.33 -1.07 13.66
C VAL A 1 6.58 -1.03 15.14
N PHE A 2 5.93 -1.93 15.87
CA PHE A 2 6.23 -2.23 17.26
C PHE A 2 7.09 -3.48 17.27
N ASP A 3 8.22 -3.43 17.97
CA ASP A 3 9.19 -4.51 17.98
C ASP A 3 9.85 -4.56 19.35
N ASP A 4 9.72 -5.73 19.96
CA ASP A 4 10.27 -6.08 21.26
C ASP A 4 9.87 -5.09 22.38
N GLY A 5 8.56 -4.97 22.63
CA GLY A 5 8.03 -4.14 23.72
C GLY A 5 8.08 -2.63 23.48
N ARG A 6 8.56 -2.17 22.32
CA ARG A 6 8.63 -0.73 22.00
C ARG A 6 8.24 -0.39 20.57
N LEU A 7 7.74 0.84 20.41
CA LEU A 7 7.57 1.43 19.09
C LEU A 7 8.95 1.75 18.49
N ARG A 8 9.34 1.04 17.43
CA ARG A 8 10.63 1.26 16.73
C ARG A 8 10.53 2.23 15.58
N ASN A 9 9.44 2.17 14.83
CA ASN A 9 9.24 2.99 13.64
C ASN A 9 7.78 3.45 13.55
N ALA A 10 7.61 4.74 13.31
CA ALA A 10 6.36 5.36 12.91
C ALA A 10 6.72 6.35 11.79
N SER A 11 6.35 6.01 10.56
CA SER A 11 6.62 6.84 9.38
C SER A 11 5.33 7.33 8.76
N TYR A 12 5.43 8.44 8.06
CA TYR A 12 4.42 8.98 7.18
C TYR A 12 5.13 9.40 5.89
N ASP A 13 4.65 8.89 4.77
CA ASP A 13 5.24 9.10 3.47
C ASP A 13 4.15 9.58 2.50
N ALA A 14 4.42 10.67 1.81
CA ALA A 14 3.57 11.19 0.74
C ALA A 14 4.41 11.32 -0.52
N SER A 15 3.89 10.87 -1.64
CA SER A 15 4.52 11.04 -2.95
C SER A 15 3.48 11.36 -4.00
N GLU A 16 3.90 12.15 -4.98
CA GLU A 16 3.12 12.50 -6.15
C GLU A 16 4.00 12.42 -7.39
N GLY A 17 3.36 12.48 -8.55
CA GLY A 17 4.05 12.47 -9.82
C GLY A 17 3.14 12.11 -10.97
N PHE A 18 3.72 12.06 -12.15
CA PHE A 18 3.02 11.63 -13.36
C PHE A 18 3.94 10.78 -14.25
N GLY A 19 3.32 10.04 -15.16
CA GLY A 19 4.00 9.37 -16.27
C GLY A 19 3.28 9.67 -17.58
N LEU A 20 4.03 10.00 -18.62
CA LEU A 20 3.53 10.13 -19.98
C LEU A 20 4.04 8.96 -20.82
N ARG A 21 3.12 8.30 -21.51
CA ARG A 21 3.42 7.17 -22.39
C ARG A 21 2.85 7.40 -23.78
N ALA A 22 3.69 7.23 -24.79
CA ALA A 22 3.28 7.16 -26.19
C ALA A 22 3.64 5.78 -26.74
N VAL A 23 2.76 5.19 -27.54
CA VAL A 23 2.94 3.86 -28.14
C VAL A 23 2.57 3.93 -29.61
N ASN A 24 3.44 3.42 -30.48
CA ASN A 24 3.22 3.31 -31.91
C ASN A 24 3.70 1.93 -32.41
N GLY A 25 2.75 1.00 -32.59
CA GLY A 25 3.08 -0.39 -32.88
C GLY A 25 3.97 -0.99 -31.77
N GLU A 26 5.19 -1.38 -32.12
CA GLU A 26 6.17 -1.96 -31.20
C GLU A 26 7.03 -0.90 -30.49
N VAL A 27 6.98 0.37 -30.91
CA VAL A 27 7.78 1.45 -30.33
C VAL A 27 7.02 2.09 -29.16
N SER A 28 7.68 2.20 -28.02
CA SER A 28 7.14 2.85 -26.82
C SER A 28 8.07 3.94 -26.30
N GLY A 29 7.50 5.08 -25.96
CA GLY A 29 8.17 6.22 -25.34
C GLY A 29 7.55 6.47 -23.99
N TYR A 30 8.40 6.64 -22.97
CA TYR A 30 7.96 6.85 -21.60
C TYR A 30 8.84 7.90 -20.91
N ALA A 31 8.20 8.79 -20.18
CA ALA A 31 8.85 9.76 -19.32
C ALA A 31 7.99 10.00 -18.08
N HIS A 32 8.64 10.30 -16.95
CA HIS A 32 7.98 10.51 -15.67
C HIS A 32 8.64 11.64 -14.88
N SER A 33 7.92 12.15 -13.89
CA SER A 33 8.41 13.15 -12.93
C SER A 33 7.74 12.96 -11.58
N THR A 34 8.44 13.27 -10.50
CA THR A 34 7.87 13.41 -9.14
C THR A 34 7.35 14.81 -8.86
N GLU A 35 7.49 15.73 -9.83
CA GLU A 35 6.96 17.09 -9.78
C GLU A 35 5.86 17.23 -10.83
N ILE A 36 4.66 17.62 -10.40
CA ILE A 36 3.52 17.90 -11.28
C ILE A 36 3.52 19.39 -11.61
N SER A 37 4.26 19.77 -12.66
CA SER A 37 4.25 21.13 -13.19
C SER A 37 4.15 21.13 -14.71
N GLU A 38 3.65 22.23 -15.27
CA GLU A 38 3.57 22.40 -16.73
C GLU A 38 4.96 22.22 -17.39
N SER A 39 6.01 22.73 -16.74
CA SER A 39 7.38 22.59 -17.26
C SER A 39 7.83 21.13 -17.30
N ALA A 40 7.55 20.36 -16.25
CA ALA A 40 7.86 18.94 -16.19
C ALA A 40 7.07 18.15 -17.23
N LEU A 41 5.77 18.46 -17.38
CA LEU A 41 4.90 17.86 -18.39
C LEU A 41 5.41 18.10 -19.81
N ARG A 42 5.82 19.34 -20.14
CA ARG A 42 6.38 19.68 -21.46
C ARG A 42 7.66 18.89 -21.76
N ARG A 43 8.61 18.85 -20.81
CA ARG A 43 9.86 18.06 -20.96
C ARG A 43 9.58 16.56 -21.12
N ALA A 44 8.67 16.01 -20.33
CA ALA A 44 8.28 14.61 -20.44
C ALA A 44 7.58 14.31 -21.77
N ALA A 45 6.76 15.23 -22.28
CA ALA A 45 6.09 15.10 -23.56
C ALA A 45 7.08 15.08 -24.74
N GLU A 46 8.12 15.90 -24.71
CA GLU A 46 9.20 15.87 -25.72
C GLU A 46 9.85 14.48 -25.81
N THR A 47 10.14 13.87 -24.65
CA THR A 47 10.71 12.52 -24.58
C THR A 47 9.73 11.45 -25.06
N ALA A 48 8.49 11.46 -24.56
CA ALA A 48 7.48 10.47 -24.95
C ALA A 48 7.16 10.55 -26.45
N ARG A 49 7.15 11.76 -27.03
CA ARG A 49 6.86 11.99 -28.46
C ARG A 49 7.86 11.32 -29.40
N LEU A 50 9.10 11.04 -28.96
CA LEU A 50 10.10 10.37 -29.81
C LEU A 50 9.62 9.01 -30.34
N ALA A 51 8.73 8.33 -29.62
CA ALA A 51 8.16 7.06 -30.06
C ALA A 51 7.16 7.17 -31.22
N VAL A 52 6.55 8.35 -31.42
CA VAL A 52 5.54 8.57 -32.48
C VAL A 52 6.07 9.38 -33.66
N GLY A 53 7.28 9.95 -33.56
CA GLY A 53 7.94 10.68 -34.65
C GLY A 53 7.09 11.85 -35.18
N SER A 54 6.79 11.83 -36.49
CA SER A 54 5.93 12.81 -37.17
C SER A 54 4.43 12.62 -36.90
N GLY A 55 4.02 11.56 -36.19
CA GLY A 55 2.62 11.24 -35.91
C GLY A 55 1.91 10.56 -37.09
N GLY A 56 0.59 10.76 -37.20
CA GLY A 56 -0.23 10.25 -38.31
C GLY A 56 -0.92 8.90 -38.07
N GLY A 57 -0.88 8.38 -36.83
CA GLY A 57 -1.61 7.17 -36.44
C GLY A 57 -3.03 7.43 -35.94
N THR A 58 -3.85 6.37 -35.92
CA THR A 58 -5.17 6.38 -35.29
C THR A 58 -5.06 6.07 -33.80
N LEU A 59 -5.67 6.89 -32.95
CA LEU A 59 -5.69 6.64 -31.51
C LEU A 59 -6.46 5.35 -31.20
N ALA A 60 -5.97 4.57 -30.23
CA ALA A 60 -6.71 3.44 -29.70
C ALA A 60 -8.04 3.89 -29.08
N ALA A 61 -9.08 3.07 -29.28
CA ALA A 61 -10.40 3.31 -28.72
C ALA A 61 -10.34 3.41 -27.18
N PRO A 62 -11.21 4.25 -26.56
CA PRO A 62 -11.25 4.35 -25.11
C PRO A 62 -11.67 3.06 -24.43
N PRO A 63 -11.17 2.79 -23.21
CA PRO A 63 -11.69 1.70 -22.42
C PRO A 63 -13.17 1.95 -22.13
N GLN A 64 -13.94 0.87 -22.01
CA GLN A 64 -15.35 0.96 -21.65
C GLN A 64 -15.49 1.53 -20.22
N GLY A 65 -16.35 2.54 -20.06
CA GLY A 65 -16.70 3.07 -18.75
C GLY A 65 -17.45 2.05 -17.88
N THR A 66 -17.30 2.16 -16.57
CA THR A 66 -18.00 1.33 -15.59
C THR A 66 -18.36 2.13 -14.35
N ASN A 67 -19.51 1.84 -13.75
CA ASN A 67 -19.94 2.39 -12.46
C ASN A 67 -19.70 1.41 -11.31
N ARG A 68 -19.06 0.26 -11.57
CA ARG A 68 -18.77 -0.74 -10.54
C ARG A 68 -17.71 -0.20 -9.57
N LYS A 69 -18.09 -0.06 -8.30
CA LYS A 69 -17.17 0.23 -7.20
C LYS A 69 -16.78 -1.10 -6.52
N LEU A 70 -15.48 -1.35 -6.40
CA LEU A 70 -14.94 -2.58 -5.80
C LEU A 70 -14.53 -2.40 -4.33
N TYR A 71 -14.37 -1.15 -3.90
CA TYR A 71 -13.94 -0.75 -2.56
C TYR A 71 -14.39 0.70 -2.32
N THR A 72 -14.32 1.12 -1.06
CA THR A 72 -14.58 2.51 -0.66
C THR A 72 -13.44 3.43 -1.09
N GLU A 73 -13.69 4.73 -1.11
CA GLU A 73 -12.70 5.79 -1.37
C GLU A 73 -12.24 6.45 -0.06
N ALA A 74 -12.76 6.00 1.10
CA ALA A 74 -12.42 6.53 2.41
C ALA A 74 -10.93 6.32 2.76
N ASP A 75 -10.33 7.31 3.42
CA ASP A 75 -8.95 7.23 3.90
C ASP A 75 -8.82 6.29 5.11
N PRO A 76 -8.15 5.12 4.97
CA PRO A 76 -8.00 4.17 6.06
C PRO A 76 -7.09 4.68 7.19
N MET A 77 -6.27 5.71 6.94
CA MET A 77 -5.44 6.31 7.99
C MET A 77 -6.31 7.04 9.02
N GLY A 78 -7.48 7.53 8.63
CA GLY A 78 -8.44 8.24 9.49
C GLY A 78 -9.25 7.34 10.42
N ASP A 79 -9.24 6.03 10.21
CA ASP A 79 -10.08 5.07 10.96
C ASP A 79 -9.75 4.99 12.45
N ALA A 80 -8.52 5.34 12.85
CA ALA A 80 -8.08 5.29 14.24
C ALA A 80 -7.04 6.36 14.54
N ALA A 81 -7.14 6.96 15.74
CA ALA A 81 -6.11 7.86 16.26
C ALA A 81 -4.77 7.13 16.45
N PHE A 82 -3.67 7.87 16.35
CA PHE A 82 -2.32 7.30 16.49
C PHE A 82 -2.14 6.51 17.80
N GLY A 83 -2.64 7.04 18.92
CA GLY A 83 -2.57 6.34 20.21
C GLY A 83 -3.25 4.97 20.18
N VAL A 84 -4.44 4.87 19.60
CA VAL A 84 -5.17 3.60 19.46
C VAL A 84 -4.37 2.60 18.63
N LYS A 85 -3.72 3.05 17.53
CA LYS A 85 -2.85 2.19 16.71
C LYS A 85 -1.66 1.65 17.53
N VAL A 86 -1.05 2.49 18.37
CA VAL A 86 0.07 2.06 19.22
C VAL A 86 -0.40 1.10 20.31
N GLU A 87 -1.54 1.36 20.95
CA GLU A 87 -2.11 0.46 21.97
C GLU A 87 -2.43 -0.91 21.37
N THR A 88 -3.08 -0.98 20.21
CA THR A 88 -3.33 -2.25 19.53
C THR A 88 -2.04 -3.03 19.26
N LEU A 89 -0.98 -2.37 18.81
CA LEU A 89 0.31 -3.04 18.59
C LEU A 89 0.94 -3.55 19.89
N ARG A 90 0.77 -2.82 21.00
CA ARG A 90 1.23 -3.25 22.33
C ARG A 90 0.42 -4.45 22.84
N GLU A 91 -0.90 -4.46 22.63
CA GLU A 91 -1.77 -5.58 22.97
C GLU A 91 -1.38 -6.84 22.19
N ILE A 92 -1.05 -6.71 20.90
CA ILE A 92 -0.56 -7.82 20.08
C ILE A 92 0.75 -8.40 20.64
N ASP A 93 1.74 -7.56 21.00
CA ASP A 93 3.00 -8.02 21.58
C ASP A 93 2.76 -8.78 22.90
N ALA A 94 1.99 -8.19 23.81
CA ALA A 94 1.66 -8.82 25.10
C ALA A 94 0.92 -10.14 24.92
N PHE A 95 -0.07 -10.18 24.02
CA PHE A 95 -0.85 -11.37 23.72
C PHE A 95 0.02 -12.48 23.13
N ALA A 96 0.85 -12.17 22.13
CA ALA A 96 1.72 -13.16 21.50
C ALA A 96 2.71 -13.79 22.49
N ARG A 97 3.29 -13.00 23.40
CA ARG A 97 4.16 -13.50 24.48
C ARG A 97 3.42 -14.36 25.51
N ALA A 98 2.15 -14.07 25.76
CA ALA A 98 1.33 -14.84 26.68
C ALA A 98 0.89 -16.21 26.11
N LEU A 99 0.96 -16.40 24.79
CA LEU A 99 0.58 -17.66 24.14
C LEU A 99 1.58 -18.80 24.41
N ASP A 100 2.89 -18.50 24.47
CA ASP A 100 3.92 -19.50 24.70
C ASP A 100 5.19 -18.87 25.32
N PRO A 101 5.73 -19.43 26.43
CA PRO A 101 6.92 -18.88 27.10
C PRO A 101 8.19 -18.91 26.25
N ARG A 102 8.21 -19.67 25.15
CA ARG A 102 9.33 -19.72 24.20
C ARG A 102 9.40 -18.49 23.31
N VAL A 103 8.36 -17.66 23.25
CA VAL A 103 8.37 -16.42 22.45
C VAL A 103 9.36 -15.42 23.04
N VAL A 104 10.47 -15.21 22.33
CA VAL A 104 11.54 -14.30 22.74
C VAL A 104 11.46 -12.93 22.06
N GLN A 105 10.89 -12.84 20.86
CA GLN A 105 10.71 -11.58 20.13
C GLN A 105 9.37 -11.55 19.42
N VAL A 106 8.72 -10.38 19.42
CA VAL A 106 7.51 -10.11 18.65
C VAL A 106 7.69 -8.80 17.87
N SER A 107 7.30 -8.83 16.60
CA SER A 107 7.18 -7.66 15.75
C SER A 107 5.75 -7.56 15.20
N ALA A 108 5.09 -6.43 15.45
CA ALA A 108 3.74 -6.15 14.97
C ALA A 108 3.73 -4.87 14.14
N THR A 109 3.05 -4.89 12.99
CA THR A 109 2.96 -3.74 12.08
C THR A 109 1.55 -3.55 11.58
N VAL A 110 1.04 -2.34 11.78
CA VAL A 110 -0.13 -1.81 11.08
C VAL A 110 0.36 -0.83 10.02
N ALA A 111 -0.17 -0.94 8.80
CA ALA A 111 0.09 -0.01 7.71
C ALA A 111 -1.23 0.32 7.00
N ALA A 112 -1.36 1.58 6.58
CA ALA A 112 -2.50 2.07 5.81
C ALA A 112 -2.00 3.05 4.75
N SER A 113 -2.61 3.06 3.58
CA SER A 113 -2.34 4.03 2.53
C SER A 113 -3.60 4.34 1.72
N LEU A 114 -3.60 5.53 1.12
CA LEU A 114 -4.59 5.96 0.14
C LEU A 114 -3.83 6.40 -1.11
N GLN A 115 -4.13 5.78 -2.26
CA GLN A 115 -3.54 6.16 -3.53
C GLN A 115 -4.61 6.73 -4.46
N GLU A 116 -4.38 7.93 -4.97
CA GLU A 116 -5.21 8.53 -6.00
C GLU A 116 -4.51 8.38 -7.35
N VAL A 117 -5.21 7.82 -8.35
CA VAL A 117 -4.67 7.66 -9.70
C VAL A 117 -5.60 8.31 -10.70
N PHE A 118 -5.01 9.06 -11.61
CA PHE A 118 -5.68 9.71 -12.72
C PHE A 118 -5.00 9.31 -14.02
N ILE A 119 -5.79 8.92 -15.02
CA ILE A 119 -5.31 8.60 -16.36
C ILE A 119 -6.06 9.49 -17.34
N LEU A 120 -5.35 10.48 -17.87
CA LEU A 120 -5.79 11.32 -18.97
C LEU A 120 -5.35 10.68 -20.29
N ARG A 121 -6.27 10.54 -21.24
CA ARG A 121 -5.97 10.09 -22.60
C ARG A 121 -6.03 11.24 -23.62
N PRO A 122 -5.37 11.09 -24.79
CA PRO A 122 -5.28 12.16 -25.78
C PRO A 122 -6.63 12.65 -26.35
N GLU A 123 -7.69 11.83 -26.34
CA GLU A 123 -9.04 12.24 -26.76
C GLU A 123 -9.82 13.01 -25.68
N GLY A 124 -9.19 13.29 -24.53
CA GLY A 124 -9.78 14.05 -23.43
C GLY A 124 -10.46 13.20 -22.35
N GLY A 125 -10.51 11.87 -22.53
CA GLY A 125 -11.05 10.97 -21.51
C GLY A 125 -10.18 10.95 -20.26
N LEU A 126 -10.78 11.24 -19.10
CA LEU A 126 -10.16 11.13 -17.78
C LEU A 126 -10.83 10.01 -17.00
N VAL A 127 -10.05 9.03 -16.56
CA VAL A 127 -10.50 8.01 -15.60
C VAL A 127 -9.69 8.14 -14.32
N SER A 128 -10.35 7.93 -13.19
CA SER A 128 -9.72 8.03 -11.87
C SER A 128 -10.09 6.85 -10.97
N ASP A 129 -9.28 6.62 -9.95
CA ASP A 129 -9.46 5.58 -8.96
C ASP A 129 -8.82 5.98 -7.63
N ILE A 130 -9.55 5.84 -6.52
CA ILE A 130 -9.09 6.14 -5.16
C ILE A 130 -8.98 4.81 -4.41
N ARG A 131 -7.75 4.46 -4.04
CA ARG A 131 -7.34 3.11 -3.69
C ARG A 131 -6.89 3.05 -2.24
N PRO A 132 -7.79 2.76 -1.28
CA PRO A 132 -7.36 2.46 0.07
C PRO A 132 -6.63 1.12 0.10
N MET A 133 -5.70 0.99 1.04
CA MET A 133 -5.03 -0.25 1.38
C MET A 133 -4.74 -0.25 2.88
N SER A 134 -5.08 -1.33 3.57
CA SER A 134 -4.73 -1.54 4.97
C SER A 134 -4.12 -2.91 5.17
N ARG A 135 -3.17 -3.05 6.09
CA ARG A 135 -2.50 -4.30 6.40
C ARG A 135 -2.12 -4.38 7.88
N LEU A 136 -2.26 -5.57 8.45
CA LEU A 136 -1.69 -5.97 9.74
C LEU A 136 -0.75 -7.15 9.53
N ASN A 137 0.42 -7.13 10.16
CA ASN A 137 1.33 -8.27 10.21
C ASN A 137 1.84 -8.49 11.63
N VAL A 138 2.02 -9.76 11.98
CA VAL A 138 2.67 -10.21 13.20
C VAL A 138 3.74 -11.21 12.83
N SER A 139 4.94 -11.03 13.38
CA SER A 139 6.02 -11.99 13.32
C SER A 139 6.53 -12.28 14.73
N VAL A 140 6.80 -13.54 15.00
CA VAL A 140 7.30 -14.01 16.29
C VAL A 140 8.57 -14.82 16.09
N ILE A 141 9.47 -14.76 17.05
CA ILE A 141 10.62 -15.65 17.16
C ILE A 141 10.48 -16.42 18.46
N VAL A 142 10.59 -17.74 18.36
CA VAL A 142 10.59 -18.65 19.51
C VAL A 142 11.99 -19.22 19.71
N GLU A 143 12.36 -19.51 20.96
CA GLU A 143 13.60 -20.17 21.32
C GLU A 143 13.34 -21.35 22.26
N GLU A 144 13.95 -22.50 21.95
CA GLU A 144 13.94 -23.67 22.81
C GLU A 144 15.28 -24.41 22.70
N ASN A 145 15.92 -24.71 23.83
CA ASN A 145 17.21 -25.42 23.89
C ASN A 145 18.32 -24.78 23.01
N GLY A 146 18.37 -23.45 22.95
CA GLY A 146 19.34 -22.69 22.16
C GLY A 146 19.05 -22.66 20.65
N ARG A 147 17.97 -23.28 20.19
CA ARG A 147 17.50 -23.19 18.80
C ARG A 147 16.42 -22.12 18.68
N ARG A 148 16.54 -21.27 17.66
CA ARG A 148 15.55 -20.25 17.31
C ARG A 148 14.83 -20.60 16.00
N GLU A 149 13.55 -20.31 15.97
CA GLU A 149 12.71 -20.39 14.77
C GLU A 149 11.81 -19.15 14.69
N SER A 150 11.38 -18.80 13.48
CA SER A 150 10.53 -17.63 13.24
C SER A 150 9.22 -18.03 12.55
N GLY A 151 8.12 -17.44 12.99
CA GLY A 151 6.81 -17.54 12.37
C GLY A 151 6.24 -16.16 12.03
N GLY A 152 5.30 -16.12 11.10
CA GLY A 152 4.69 -14.87 10.69
C GLY A 152 3.36 -15.07 9.98
N HIS A 153 2.41 -14.19 10.29
CA HIS A 153 1.12 -14.14 9.64
C HIS A 153 0.65 -12.70 9.50
N GLY A 154 -0.24 -12.46 8.55
CA GLY A 154 -0.77 -11.13 8.30
C GLY A 154 -1.91 -11.16 7.31
N GLY A 155 -2.56 -10.01 7.19
CA GLY A 155 -3.73 -9.85 6.34
C GLY A 155 -3.99 -8.39 6.04
N GLY A 156 -4.87 -8.15 5.09
CA GLY A 156 -5.19 -6.81 4.64
C GLY A 156 -5.91 -6.81 3.30
N GLY A 157 -6.03 -5.63 2.71
CA GLY A 157 -6.62 -5.46 1.40
C GLY A 157 -7.13 -4.04 1.18
N ARG A 158 -7.96 -3.89 0.15
CA ARG A 158 -8.60 -2.63 -0.20
C ARG A 158 -9.80 -2.34 0.70
N ALA A 159 -9.51 -2.09 1.98
CA ALA A 159 -10.49 -1.84 3.02
C ALA A 159 -9.94 -0.90 4.09
N GLY A 160 -10.84 -0.43 4.96
CA GLY A 160 -10.48 0.35 6.14
C GLY A 160 -9.58 -0.42 7.10
N LEU A 161 -8.84 0.33 7.90
CA LEU A 161 -7.95 -0.18 8.92
C LEU A 161 -8.72 -0.68 10.16
N ALA A 162 -9.88 -0.09 10.48
CA ALA A 162 -10.62 -0.38 11.70
C ALA A 162 -10.86 -1.88 11.92
N GLY A 163 -11.27 -2.61 10.87
CA GLY A 163 -11.55 -4.04 10.96
C GLY A 163 -10.32 -4.90 11.28
N LEU A 164 -9.12 -4.47 10.86
CA LEU A 164 -7.88 -5.18 11.16
C LEU A 164 -7.43 -4.97 12.62
N MET A 165 -7.92 -3.92 13.27
CA MET A 165 -7.58 -3.57 14.65
C MET A 165 -8.53 -4.19 15.68
N LEU A 166 -9.56 -4.90 15.24
CA LEU A 166 -10.46 -5.62 16.14
C LEU A 166 -9.76 -6.82 16.79
N PRO A 167 -9.95 -7.05 18.11
CA PRO A 167 -9.33 -8.17 18.84
C PRO A 167 -9.51 -9.53 18.19
N GLU A 168 -10.72 -9.85 17.73
CA GLU A 168 -11.01 -11.12 17.04
C GLU A 168 -10.14 -11.34 15.80
N HIS A 169 -9.83 -10.26 15.07
CA HIS A 169 -8.98 -10.32 13.88
C HIS A 169 -7.51 -10.46 14.26
N TRP A 170 -6.97 -9.49 15.02
CA TRP A 170 -5.53 -9.48 15.29
C TRP A 170 -5.09 -10.65 16.19
N GLN A 171 -5.95 -11.14 17.09
CA GLN A 171 -5.61 -12.33 17.89
C GLN A 171 -5.54 -13.59 17.02
N SER A 172 -6.42 -13.73 16.02
CA SER A 172 -6.33 -14.83 15.05
C SER A 172 -5.01 -14.77 14.29
N VAL A 173 -4.60 -13.56 13.86
CA VAL A 173 -3.33 -13.35 13.17
C VAL A 173 -2.14 -13.69 14.08
N ALA A 174 -2.17 -13.26 15.35
CA ALA A 174 -1.09 -13.56 16.30
C ALA A 174 -0.98 -15.06 16.61
N ARG A 175 -2.11 -15.77 16.76
CA ARG A 175 -2.11 -17.23 16.95
C ARG A 175 -1.52 -17.97 15.74
N GLU A 176 -1.92 -17.58 14.54
CA GLU A 176 -1.40 -18.21 13.31
C GLU A 176 0.08 -17.87 13.07
N ALA A 177 0.55 -16.70 13.50
CA ALA A 177 1.97 -16.36 13.43
C ALA A 177 2.85 -17.26 14.31
N LEU A 178 2.31 -17.80 15.41
CA LEU A 178 3.01 -18.67 16.34
C LEU A 178 2.94 -20.17 15.99
N ARG A 179 1.97 -20.56 15.16
CA ARG A 179 1.69 -21.95 14.81
C ARG A 179 2.84 -22.61 14.04
#